data_AF-A0A259MGU1-F1
#
_entry.id   AF-A0A259MGU1-F1
#
_cell.length_a   1.000
_cell.length_b   1.000
_cell.length_c   1.000
_cell.angle_alpha   90.00
_cell.angle_beta   90.00
_cell.angle_gamma   90.00
#
_symmetry.space_group_name_H-M   'P 1'
#
loop_
_entity.id
_entity.type
_entity.pdbx_description
1 polymer ?
#
loop_
_entity_poly.entity_id
_entity_poly.type
_entity_poly.pdbx_seq_one_letter_code
_entity_poly.pdbx_strand_id
1 'polypeptide(L)'
;MPFLPLLLGLAPTVASWIMGDKTGAAVSKVAGIAQEILGASDAVGIERAIATDPDLALQFRMAVIQAEADARRQEFDTLQAELADVASARSQTVELAKAGSAIAWGAVVVSLLVTAAFMAALWFVVRQEIPAASREIAYILLGTLGAKFGDIVAYWVGSSSGSAQKSAALEKAVATGGGR
;
A
#
# COMPACT_ATOMS: atom_id res chain seq x y z
N MET A 1 -30.19 3.07 7.36
CA MET A 1 -28.78 3.35 7.74
C MET A 1 -28.71 4.64 8.57
N PRO A 2 -29.11 4.66 9.86
CA PRO A 2 -29.21 5.90 10.64
C PRO A 2 -27.89 6.37 11.30
N PHE A 3 -26.75 5.72 11.02
CA PHE A 3 -25.47 6.03 11.68
C PHE A 3 -24.66 7.16 11.02
N LEU A 4 -24.98 7.54 9.79
CA LEU A 4 -24.20 8.53 9.02
C LEU A 4 -24.13 9.94 9.66
N PRO A 5 -25.26 10.58 10.04
CA PRO A 5 -25.21 11.98 10.50
C PRO A 5 -24.47 12.14 11.84
N LEU A 6 -24.51 11.12 12.70
CA LEU A 6 -23.80 11.13 13.98
C LEU A 6 -22.29 10.97 13.82
N LEU A 7 -21.86 10.08 12.91
CA LEU A 7 -20.44 9.86 12.57
C LEU A 7 -19.82 11.07 11.86
N LEU A 8 -20.60 11.78 11.04
CA LEU A 8 -20.20 13.06 10.45
C LEU A 8 -19.96 14.16 11.48
N GLY A 9 -20.60 14.09 12.66
CA GLY A 9 -20.37 15.02 13.77
C GLY A 9 -19.16 14.70 14.65
N LEU A 10 -18.54 13.52 14.49
CA LEU A 10 -17.43 13.04 15.31
C LEU A 10 -16.05 13.41 14.73
N ALA A 11 -15.90 13.32 13.41
CA ALA A 11 -14.86 13.95 12.59
C ALA A 11 -14.96 13.38 11.16
N PRO A 12 -14.65 14.16 10.11
CA PRO A 12 -14.63 13.65 8.74
C PRO A 12 -13.65 12.47 8.54
N THR A 13 -12.61 12.36 9.37
CA THR A 13 -11.62 11.26 9.31
C THR A 13 -12.22 9.91 9.72
N VAL A 14 -12.98 9.87 10.82
CA VAL A 14 -13.66 8.67 11.31
C VAL A 14 -14.72 8.20 10.31
N ALA A 15 -15.47 9.14 9.74
CA ALA A 15 -16.44 8.83 8.69
C ALA A 15 -15.75 8.21 7.45
N SER A 16 -14.61 8.75 7.05
CA SER A 16 -13.80 8.19 5.95
C SER A 16 -13.21 6.82 6.28
N TRP A 17 -12.79 6.58 7.52
CA TRP A 17 -12.27 5.29 7.96
C TRP A 17 -13.35 4.21 7.91
N ILE A 18 -14.53 4.51 8.43
CA ILE A 18 -15.68 3.59 8.41
C ILE A 18 -16.18 3.33 6.98
N MET A 19 -16.28 4.38 6.16
CA MET A 19 -16.77 4.25 4.77
C MET A 19 -15.74 3.59 3.85
N GLY A 20 -14.45 3.76 4.14
CA GLY A 20 -13.35 3.15 3.39
C GLY A 20 -13.16 1.67 3.72
N ASP A 21 -13.60 1.22 4.89
CA ASP A 21 -13.49 -0.17 5.31
C ASP A 21 -14.60 -1.05 4.71
N LYS A 22 -14.21 -1.89 3.74
CA LYS A 22 -15.11 -2.84 3.09
C LYS A 22 -15.43 -4.07 3.94
N THR A 23 -14.70 -4.30 5.03
CA THR A 23 -14.82 -5.49 5.88
C THR A 23 -15.79 -5.30 7.04
N GLY A 24 -16.12 -4.05 7.39
CA GLY A 24 -16.96 -3.72 8.54
C GLY A 24 -16.24 -3.80 9.89
N ALA A 25 -14.92 -4.04 9.89
CA ALA A 25 -14.07 -4.03 11.08
C ALA A 25 -14.12 -2.67 11.81
N ALA A 26 -14.08 -1.55 11.08
CA ALA A 26 -14.18 -0.20 11.65
C ALA A 26 -15.53 0.01 12.36
N VAL A 27 -16.63 -0.43 11.74
CA VAL A 27 -17.98 -0.37 12.35
C VAL A 27 -18.03 -1.21 13.63
N SER A 28 -17.49 -2.44 13.58
CA SER A 28 -17.47 -3.32 14.74
C SER A 28 -16.65 -2.75 15.90
N LYS A 29 -15.52 -2.10 15.59
CA LYS A 29 -14.64 -1.48 16.59
C LYS A 29 -15.32 -0.29 17.26
N VAL A 30 -15.97 0.57 16.48
CA VAL A 30 -16.73 1.72 17.01
C VAL A 30 -17.93 1.25 17.84
N ALA A 31 -18.65 0.21 17.39
CA ALA A 31 -19.75 -0.36 18.17
C ALA A 31 -19.28 -0.98 19.50
N GLY A 32 -18.09 -1.61 19.52
CA GLY A 32 -17.48 -2.13 20.75
C GLY A 32 -17.12 -1.02 21.74
N ILE A 33 -16.49 0.06 21.25
CA ILE A 33 -16.16 1.24 22.07
C ILE A 33 -17.43 1.90 22.60
N ALA A 34 -18.48 1.99 21.78
CA ALA A 34 -19.77 2.51 22.19
C ALA A 34 -20.43 1.65 23.29
N GLN A 35 -20.36 0.33 23.15
CA GLN A 35 -20.87 -0.58 24.18
C GLN A 35 -20.11 -0.47 25.50
N GLU A 36 -18.80 -0.26 25.45
CA GLU A 36 -17.93 -0.14 26.63
C GLU A 36 -18.13 1.17 27.39
N ILE A 37 -18.21 2.30 26.68
CA ILE A 37 -18.26 3.64 27.28
C ILE A 37 -19.70 4.10 27.51
N LEU A 38 -20.59 3.86 26.54
CA LEU A 38 -21.95 4.38 26.52
C LEU A 38 -22.99 3.30 26.89
N GLY A 39 -22.59 2.04 27.01
CA GLY A 39 -23.52 0.93 27.27
C GLY A 39 -24.46 0.61 26.09
N ALA A 40 -24.24 1.21 24.93
CA ALA A 40 -25.10 1.12 23.76
C ALA A 40 -24.30 0.83 22.49
N SER A 41 -24.81 -0.08 21.66
CA SER A 41 -24.19 -0.48 20.39
C SER A 41 -24.96 -0.01 19.15
N ASP A 42 -26.10 0.67 19.33
CA ASP A 42 -27.00 1.13 18.26
C ASP A 42 -27.03 2.66 18.15
N ALA A 43 -27.33 3.20 16.96
CA ALA A 43 -27.27 4.64 16.68
C ALA A 43 -28.12 5.45 17.66
N VAL A 44 -29.31 4.92 17.97
CA VAL A 44 -30.32 5.59 18.80
C VAL A 44 -29.92 5.53 20.27
N GLY A 45 -29.37 4.42 20.74
CA GLY A 45 -28.81 4.29 22.09
C GLY A 45 -27.59 5.19 22.31
N ILE A 46 -26.69 5.27 21.32
CA ILE A 46 -25.50 6.14 21.35
C ILE A 46 -25.92 7.61 21.40
N GLU A 47 -26.89 8.03 20.58
CA GLU A 47 -27.44 9.40 20.60
C GLU A 47 -28.02 9.77 21.96
N ARG A 48 -28.80 8.86 22.56
CA ARG A 48 -29.39 9.09 23.89
C ARG A 48 -28.32 9.16 24.98
N ALA A 49 -27.33 8.28 24.94
CA ALA A 49 -26.24 8.28 25.92
C ALA A 49 -25.42 9.58 25.83
N ILE A 50 -25.11 10.02 24.60
CA ILE A 50 -24.40 11.29 24.34
C ILE A 50 -25.23 12.51 24.80
N ALA A 51 -26.55 12.48 24.61
CA ALA A 51 -27.44 13.56 25.04
C ALA A 51 -27.63 13.60 26.56
N THR A 52 -27.46 12.46 27.24
CA THR A 52 -27.65 12.34 28.69
C THR A 52 -26.39 12.75 29.46
N ASP A 53 -25.21 12.46 28.92
CA ASP A 53 -23.94 12.73 29.59
C ASP A 53 -22.87 13.27 28.60
N PRO A 54 -22.60 14.59 28.62
CA PRO A 54 -21.58 15.22 27.77
C PRO A 54 -20.15 14.73 28.01
N ASP A 55 -19.81 14.26 29.23
CA ASP A 55 -18.46 13.79 29.55
C ASP A 55 -18.23 12.40 28.95
N LEU A 56 -19.22 11.51 29.04
CA LEU A 56 -19.18 10.21 28.37
C LEU A 56 -19.13 10.37 26.84
N ALA A 57 -19.83 11.37 26.31
CA ALA A 57 -19.76 11.69 24.90
C ALA A 57 -18.32 12.04 24.47
N LEU A 58 -17.62 12.88 25.24
CA LEU A 58 -16.24 13.29 24.95
C LEU A 58 -15.27 12.10 25.03
N GLN A 59 -15.41 11.25 26.04
CA GLN A 59 -14.62 10.01 26.18
C GLN A 59 -14.83 9.09 24.99
N PHE A 60 -16.07 8.90 24.55
CA PHE A 60 -16.39 8.14 23.36
C PHE A 60 -15.72 8.72 22.11
N ARG A 61 -15.77 10.04 21.91
CA ARG A 61 -15.10 10.69 20.75
C ARG A 61 -13.59 10.42 20.77
N MET A 62 -12.95 10.61 21.92
CA MET A 62 -11.51 10.41 22.07
C MET A 62 -11.11 8.96 21.80
N ALA A 63 -11.87 8.00 22.33
CA ALA A 63 -11.63 6.58 22.12
C ALA A 63 -11.78 6.17 20.65
N VAL A 64 -12.78 6.71 19.94
CA VAL A 64 -12.97 6.44 18.51
C VAL A 64 -11.83 7.04 17.67
N ILE A 65 -11.40 8.27 17.98
CA ILE A 65 -10.26 8.91 17.28
C ILE A 65 -8.95 8.14 17.54
N GLN A 66 -8.73 7.68 18.76
CA GLN A 66 -7.56 6.86 19.10
C GLN A 66 -7.59 5.52 18.35
N ALA A 67 -8.74 4.85 18.30
CA ALA A 67 -8.90 3.60 17.57
C ALA A 67 -8.62 3.77 16.06
N GLU A 68 -9.08 4.89 15.46
CA GLU A 68 -8.74 5.22 14.08
C GLU A 68 -7.21 5.41 13.90
N ALA A 69 -6.58 6.16 14.80
CA ALA A 69 -5.14 6.42 14.74
C ALA A 69 -4.30 5.14 14.89
N ASP A 70 -4.71 4.24 15.78
CA ASP A 70 -4.04 2.96 15.99
C ASP A 70 -4.23 2.01 14.81
N ALA A 71 -5.43 1.96 14.22
CA ALA A 71 -5.67 1.18 13.01
C ALA A 71 -4.76 1.64 11.85
N ARG A 72 -4.66 2.96 11.64
CA ARG A 72 -3.76 3.53 10.63
C ARG A 72 -2.30 3.19 10.93
N ARG A 73 -1.86 3.27 12.19
CA ARG A 73 -0.48 2.90 12.58
C ARG A 73 -0.19 1.44 12.26
N GLN A 74 -1.11 0.53 12.58
CA GLN A 74 -0.95 -0.88 12.24
C GLN A 74 -0.84 -1.10 10.74
N GLU A 75 -1.66 -0.43 9.92
CA GLU A 75 -1.54 -0.47 8.46
C GLU A 75 -0.17 0.03 8.00
N PHE A 76 0.29 1.17 8.52
CA PHE A 76 1.63 1.70 8.19
C PHE A 76 2.76 0.75 8.60
N ASP A 77 2.66 0.11 9.77
CA ASP A 77 3.66 -0.83 10.26
C ASP A 77 3.68 -2.11 9.43
N THR A 78 2.50 -2.63 9.03
CA THR A 78 2.42 -3.79 8.12
C THR A 78 3.02 -3.46 6.76
N LEU A 79 2.69 -2.31 6.16
CA LEU A 79 3.28 -1.87 4.91
C LEU A 79 4.79 -1.67 5.04
N GLN A 80 5.27 -1.09 6.13
CA GLN A 80 6.71 -0.96 6.38
C GLN A 80 7.39 -2.33 6.51
N ALA A 81 6.77 -3.29 7.21
CA ALA A 81 7.30 -4.64 7.33
C ALA A 81 7.35 -5.37 5.99
N GLU A 82 6.30 -5.26 5.17
CA GLU A 82 6.26 -5.81 3.81
C GLU A 82 7.32 -5.16 2.90
N LEU A 83 7.45 -3.83 2.96
CA LEU A 83 8.48 -3.11 2.21
C LEU A 83 9.89 -3.48 2.69
N ALA A 84 10.08 -3.67 4.00
CA ALA A 84 11.35 -4.10 4.57
C ALA A 84 11.71 -5.54 4.17
N ASP A 85 10.73 -6.44 4.12
CA ASP A 85 10.92 -7.81 3.65
C ASP A 85 11.32 -7.84 2.16
N VAL A 86 10.60 -7.09 1.31
CA VAL A 86 10.96 -6.93 -0.11
C VAL A 86 12.33 -6.29 -0.27
N ALA A 87 12.66 -5.28 0.54
CA ALA A 87 13.98 -4.65 0.53
C ALA A 87 15.09 -5.61 0.98
N SER A 88 14.83 -6.45 1.99
CA SER A 88 15.74 -7.46 2.52
C SER A 88 15.98 -8.59 1.50
N ALA A 89 14.93 -9.09 0.85
CA ALA A 89 15.05 -10.07 -0.23
C ALA A 89 15.86 -9.50 -1.42
N ARG A 90 15.68 -8.20 -1.72
CA ARG A 90 16.48 -7.50 -2.74
C ARG A 90 17.92 -7.26 -2.29
N SER A 91 18.19 -6.92 -1.03
CA SER A 91 19.56 -6.76 -0.54
C SER A 91 20.29 -8.08 -0.48
N GLN A 92 19.61 -9.16 -0.09
CA GLN A 92 20.19 -10.49 -0.02
C GLN A 92 20.55 -11.02 -1.41
N THR A 93 19.70 -10.78 -2.42
CA THR A 93 20.03 -11.07 -3.82
C THR A 93 21.19 -10.22 -4.34
N VAL A 94 21.29 -8.94 -3.95
CA VAL A 94 22.42 -8.06 -4.29
C VAL A 94 23.72 -8.43 -3.56
N GLU A 95 23.65 -8.91 -2.32
CA GLU A 95 24.82 -9.38 -1.57
C GLU A 95 25.32 -10.72 -2.09
N LEU A 96 24.41 -11.65 -2.41
CA LEU A 96 24.73 -12.88 -3.15
C LEU A 96 25.29 -12.56 -4.55
N ALA A 97 24.84 -11.47 -5.17
CA ALA A 97 25.36 -11.00 -6.44
C ALA A 97 26.82 -10.51 -6.33
N LYS A 98 27.11 -9.72 -5.28
CA LYS A 98 28.45 -9.22 -4.95
C LYS A 98 29.42 -10.33 -4.55
N ALA A 99 28.91 -11.45 -4.03
CA ALA A 99 29.68 -12.64 -3.71
C ALA A 99 30.08 -13.49 -4.95
N GLY A 100 29.73 -13.06 -6.18
CA GLY A 100 30.16 -13.71 -7.43
C GLY A 100 29.29 -14.88 -7.89
N SER A 101 28.10 -15.06 -7.32
CA SER A 101 27.15 -16.10 -7.75
C SER A 101 26.46 -15.72 -9.06
N ALA A 102 26.28 -16.66 -9.99
CA ALA A 102 25.58 -16.45 -11.27
C ALA A 102 24.13 -15.93 -11.12
N ILE A 103 23.55 -16.06 -9.92
CA ILE A 103 22.23 -15.50 -9.54
C ILE A 103 22.25 -13.96 -9.57
N ALA A 104 23.43 -13.33 -9.45
CA ALA A 104 23.65 -11.87 -9.56
C ALA A 104 22.98 -11.24 -10.79
N TRP A 105 23.06 -11.96 -11.89
CA TRP A 105 22.61 -11.51 -13.19
C TRP A 105 21.17 -11.89 -13.46
N GLY A 106 20.51 -12.64 -12.56
CA GLY A 106 19.15 -13.13 -12.77
C GLY A 106 18.17 -12.00 -13.11
N ALA A 107 18.17 -10.92 -12.32
CA ALA A 107 17.31 -9.76 -12.58
C ALA A 107 17.64 -9.07 -13.92
N VAL A 108 18.92 -8.96 -14.28
CA VAL A 108 19.38 -8.35 -15.54
C VAL A 108 19.02 -9.23 -16.75
N VAL A 109 19.28 -10.52 -16.66
CA VAL A 109 19.02 -11.51 -17.71
C VAL A 109 17.52 -11.65 -17.95
N VAL A 110 16.70 -11.75 -16.90
CA VAL A 110 15.24 -11.80 -17.04
C VAL A 110 14.71 -10.48 -17.62
N SER A 111 15.23 -9.32 -17.17
CA SER A 111 14.86 -8.01 -17.74
C SER A 111 15.17 -7.92 -19.23
N LEU A 112 16.35 -8.39 -19.65
CA LEU A 112 16.76 -8.41 -21.06
C LEU A 112 15.92 -9.38 -21.88
N LEU A 113 15.65 -10.58 -21.37
CA LEU A 113 14.82 -11.58 -22.05
C LEU A 113 13.39 -11.06 -22.29
N VAL A 114 12.74 -10.49 -21.27
CA VAL A 114 11.38 -9.97 -21.39
C VAL A 114 11.34 -8.75 -22.32
N THR A 115 12.34 -7.87 -22.23
CA THR A 115 12.43 -6.70 -23.12
C THR A 115 12.67 -7.12 -24.57
N ALA A 116 13.55 -8.09 -24.82
CA ALA A 116 13.77 -8.64 -26.15
C ALA A 116 12.51 -9.33 -26.71
N ALA A 117 11.82 -10.13 -25.88
CA ALA A 117 10.56 -10.76 -26.26
C ALA A 117 9.47 -9.73 -26.61
N PHE A 118 9.36 -8.65 -25.84
CA PHE A 118 8.42 -7.57 -26.11
C PHE A 118 8.74 -6.80 -27.40
N MET A 119 10.02 -6.44 -27.60
CA MET A 119 10.47 -5.81 -28.85
C MET A 119 10.24 -6.72 -30.07
N ALA A 120 10.49 -8.02 -29.94
CA ALA A 120 10.23 -8.99 -31.00
C ALA A 120 8.72 -9.13 -31.29
N ALA A 121 7.88 -9.16 -30.26
CA ALA A 121 6.43 -9.21 -30.41
C ALA A 121 5.90 -7.95 -31.11
N LEU A 122 6.35 -6.76 -30.71
CA LEU A 122 5.99 -5.50 -31.38
C LEU A 122 6.44 -5.50 -32.84
N TRP A 123 7.67 -5.93 -33.11
CA TRP A 123 8.19 -6.04 -34.48
C TRP A 123 7.35 -6.99 -35.33
N PHE A 124 6.94 -8.14 -34.78
CA PHE A 124 6.10 -9.10 -35.46
C PHE A 124 4.71 -8.54 -35.76
N VAL A 125 4.07 -7.88 -34.80
CA VAL A 125 2.73 -7.27 -34.96
C VAL A 125 2.75 -6.15 -36.00
N VAL A 126 3.85 -5.40 -36.12
CA VAL A 126 4.01 -4.35 -37.13
C VAL A 126 4.29 -4.90 -38.53
N ARG A 127 4.96 -6.07 -38.63
CA ARG A 127 5.41 -6.64 -39.92
C ARG A 127 4.51 -7.73 -40.48
N GLN A 128 3.71 -8.39 -39.65
CA GLN A 128 2.86 -9.51 -40.05
C GLN A 128 1.41 -9.30 -39.60
N GLU A 129 0.48 -9.57 -40.52
CA GLU A 129 -0.94 -9.52 -40.21
C GLU A 129 -1.32 -10.69 -39.30
N ILE A 130 -1.90 -10.39 -38.14
CA ILE A 130 -2.37 -11.43 -37.22
C ILE A 130 -3.67 -12.03 -37.79
N PRO A 131 -3.74 -13.37 -37.94
CA PRO A 131 -4.95 -14.06 -38.41
C PRO A 131 -6.18 -13.67 -37.58
N ALA A 132 -7.31 -13.47 -38.25
CA ALA A 132 -8.54 -13.00 -37.61
C ALA A 132 -9.01 -13.91 -36.45
N ALA A 133 -8.80 -15.22 -36.57
CA ALA A 133 -9.17 -16.21 -35.55
C ALA A 133 -8.38 -16.08 -34.24
N SER A 134 -7.16 -15.52 -34.27
CA SER A 134 -6.28 -15.41 -33.09
C SER A 134 -5.99 -13.96 -32.69
N ARG A 135 -6.58 -12.97 -33.37
CA ARG A 135 -6.26 -11.55 -33.21
C ARG A 135 -6.55 -11.03 -31.80
N GLU A 136 -7.71 -11.39 -31.24
CA GLU A 136 -8.10 -10.98 -29.89
C GLU A 136 -7.14 -11.56 -28.84
N ILE A 137 -6.87 -12.86 -28.93
CA ILE A 137 -5.93 -13.56 -28.04
C ILE A 137 -4.54 -12.93 -28.15
N ALA A 138 -4.07 -12.63 -29.37
CA ALA A 138 -2.76 -12.02 -29.59
C ALA A 138 -2.64 -10.63 -28.98
N TYR A 139 -3.69 -9.80 -29.06
CA TYR A 139 -3.68 -8.47 -28.43
C TYR A 139 -3.77 -8.53 -26.91
N ILE A 140 -4.50 -9.49 -26.33
CA ILE A 140 -4.50 -9.72 -24.88
C ILE A 140 -3.08 -10.10 -24.43
N LEU A 141 -2.44 -11.04 -25.13
CA LEU A 141 -1.06 -11.46 -24.83
C LEU A 141 -0.05 -10.33 -25.02
N LEU A 142 -0.24 -9.47 -26.02
CA LEU A 142 0.60 -8.29 -26.21
C LEU A 142 0.43 -7.29 -25.05
N GLY A 143 -0.79 -7.10 -24.57
CA GLY A 143 -1.10 -6.27 -23.41
C GLY A 143 -0.48 -6.80 -22.11
N THR A 144 -0.57 -8.11 -21.86
CA THR A 144 0.06 -8.72 -20.67
C THR A 144 1.59 -8.64 -20.73
N LEU A 145 2.18 -8.82 -21.91
CA LEU A 145 3.62 -8.64 -22.11
C LEU A 145 4.04 -7.17 -21.90
N GLY A 146 3.23 -6.22 -22.37
CA GLY A 146 3.43 -4.79 -22.11
C GLY A 146 3.36 -4.44 -20.61
N ALA A 147 2.42 -5.04 -19.87
CA ALA A 147 2.34 -4.87 -18.41
C ALA A 147 3.61 -5.40 -17.71
N LYS A 148 4.10 -6.57 -18.13
CA LYS A 148 5.36 -7.16 -17.59
C LYS A 148 6.59 -6.32 -17.91
N PHE A 149 6.63 -5.69 -19.08
CA PHE A 149 7.65 -4.69 -19.40
C PHE A 149 7.56 -3.47 -18.46
N GLY A 150 6.35 -3.00 -18.15
CA GLY A 150 6.10 -1.96 -17.14
C GLY A 150 6.64 -2.32 -15.75
N ASP A 151 6.41 -3.55 -15.29
CA ASP A 151 6.94 -4.06 -14.01
C ASP A 151 8.48 -3.97 -13.94
N ILE A 152 9.16 -4.28 -15.05
CA ILE A 152 10.63 -4.20 -15.17
C ILE A 152 11.11 -2.74 -15.09
N VAL A 153 10.46 -1.83 -15.83
CA VAL A 153 10.80 -0.40 -15.76
C VAL A 153 10.62 0.13 -14.34
N ALA A 154 9.53 -0.24 -13.66
CA ALA A 154 9.27 0.16 -12.28
C ALA A 154 10.34 -0.38 -11.31
N TYR A 155 10.79 -1.62 -11.49
CA TYR A 155 11.89 -2.21 -10.71
C TYR A 155 13.17 -1.36 -10.81
N TRP A 156 13.59 -0.99 -12.02
CA TRP A 156 14.82 -0.23 -12.24
C TRP A 156 14.70 1.22 -11.77
N VAL A 157 13.59 1.91 -12.06
CA VAL A 157 13.34 3.28 -11.59
C VAL A 157 13.29 3.35 -10.06
N GLY A 158 12.58 2.42 -9.41
CA GLY A 158 12.48 2.35 -7.96
C GLY A 158 13.82 2.07 -7.25
N SER A 159 14.69 1.25 -7.86
CA SER A 159 16.03 0.98 -7.30
C SER A 159 16.96 2.21 -7.32
N SER A 160 16.81 3.07 -8.32
CA SER A 160 17.62 4.28 -8.50
C SER A 160 17.21 5.38 -7.51
N SER A 161 15.90 5.62 -7.36
CA SER A 161 15.38 6.62 -6.40
C SER A 161 15.62 6.23 -4.94
N GLY A 162 15.52 4.94 -4.59
CA GLY A 162 15.87 4.44 -3.26
C GLY A 162 17.35 4.63 -2.92
N SER A 163 18.24 4.45 -3.90
CA SER A 163 19.68 4.68 -3.74
C SER A 163 20.00 6.17 -3.51
N ALA A 164 19.33 7.06 -4.24
CA ALA A 164 19.50 8.51 -4.08
C ALA A 164 19.06 9.00 -2.68
N GLN A 165 17.95 8.51 -2.14
CA GLN A 165 17.49 8.85 -0.79
C GLN A 165 18.46 8.36 0.29
N LYS A 166 19.02 7.16 0.13
CA LYS A 166 20.02 6.63 1.08
C LYS A 166 21.31 7.45 1.06
N SER A 167 21.77 7.87 -0.11
CA SER A 167 22.93 8.77 -0.25
C SER A 167 22.70 10.12 0.42
N ALA A 168 21.53 10.73 0.21
CA ALA A 168 21.17 11.99 0.85
C ALA A 168 21.07 11.87 2.39
N ALA A 169 20.55 10.76 2.90
CA ALA A 169 20.48 10.48 4.33
C ALA A 169 21.88 10.29 4.95
N LEU A 170 22.77 9.58 4.25
CA LEU A 170 24.16 9.39 4.67
C LEU A 170 24.95 10.71 4.65
N GLU A 171 24.79 11.53 3.62
CA GLU A 171 25.41 12.84 3.51
C GLU A 171 24.96 13.75 4.68
N LYS A 172 23.67 13.76 5.00
CA LYS A 172 23.13 14.49 6.15
C LYS A 172 23.66 13.97 7.49
N ALA A 173 23.80 12.65 7.64
CA ALA A 173 24.35 12.04 8.85
C ALA A 173 25.84 12.36 9.03
N VAL A 174 26.63 12.35 7.95
CA VAL A 174 28.06 12.72 7.96
C VAL A 174 28.23 14.21 8.25
N ALA A 175 27.41 15.07 7.63
CA ALA A 175 27.43 16.51 7.90
C ALA A 175 27.06 16.86 9.36
N THR A 176 26.20 16.06 9.99
CA THR A 176 25.80 16.25 11.40
C THR A 176 26.81 15.63 12.38
N GLY A 177 27.54 14.59 11.98
CA GLY A 177 28.52 13.88 12.81
C GLY A 177 29.95 14.44 12.76
N GLY A 178 30.34 15.15 11.71
CA GLY A 178 31.69 15.70 11.52
C GLY A 178 31.95 17.08 12.16
N GLY A 179 30.99 17.64 12.88
CA GLY A 179 31.06 18.98 13.49
C GLY A 179 31.43 19.01 14.98
N ARG A 180 32.18 18.01 15.49
CA ARG A 180 32.67 17.99 16.87
C ARG A 180 34.19 17.96 16.91
#